data_AF-A0A9E6UMZ1-F1
#
_entry.id   AF-A0A9E6UMZ1-F1
#
_cell.length_a   1.000
_cell.length_b   1.000
_cell.length_c   1.000
_cell.angle_alpha   90.00
_cell.angle_beta   90.00
_cell.angle_gamma   90.00
#
_symmetry.space_group_name_H-M   'P 1'
#
loop_
_entity.id
_entity.type
_entity.pdbx_description
1 polymer ?
#
loop_
_entity_poly.entity_id
_entity_poly.type
_entity_poly.pdbx_seq_one_letter_code
_entity_poly.pdbx_strand_id
1 'polypeptide(L)' 'MSAVGLGVLKLAPRDFWRATPAEIAAAARGLAGAAGAVAPLRRGELERLMTTFPDAETRHG' A
#
# COMPACT_ATOMS: atom_id res chain seq x y z
N MET A 1 4.30 2.86 -7.34
CA MET A 1 5.32 3.51 -6.49
C MET A 1 4.86 3.34 -5.05
N SER A 2 5.44 2.40 -4.31
CA SER A 2 4.99 2.06 -2.96
C SER A 2 5.47 3.12 -1.98
N ALA A 3 4.60 4.03 -1.55
CA ALA A 3 4.94 4.98 -0.50
C ALA A 3 4.85 4.27 0.86
N VAL A 4 5.99 4.13 1.54
CA VAL A 4 6.05 3.57 2.90
C VAL A 4 6.52 4.68 3.83
N GLY A 5 5.66 5.13 4.73
CA GLY A 5 5.95 6.23 5.65
C GLY A 5 6.52 5.76 6.99
N LEU A 6 6.91 6.73 7.82
CA LEU A 6 7.43 6.55 9.18
C LEU A 6 6.58 5.61 10.05
N GLY A 7 5.26 5.74 9.99
CA GLY A 7 4.32 4.94 10.78
C GLY A 7 4.25 3.47 10.35
N VAL A 8 4.54 3.17 9.10
CA VAL A 8 4.56 1.79 8.59
C VAL A 8 5.89 1.15 8.98
N LEU A 9 7.02 1.79 8.71
CA LEU A 9 8.35 1.24 9.02
C LEU A 9 8.70 1.21 10.51
N LYS A 10 7.94 1.91 11.37
CA LYS A 10 8.23 2.11 12.80
C LYS A 10 9.65 2.63 13.07
N LEU A 11 10.21 3.39 12.11
CA LEU A 11 11.51 4.04 12.26
C LEU A 11 11.35 5.37 12.97
N ALA A 12 12.30 5.70 13.84
CA ALA A 12 12.39 7.06 14.35
C ALA A 12 12.59 8.02 13.16
N PRO A 13 12.01 9.24 13.18
CA PRO A 13 12.12 10.19 12.06
C PRO A 13 13.56 10.44 11.60
N ARG A 14 14.50 10.52 12.55
CA ARG A 14 15.92 10.69 12.28
C ARG A 14 16.51 9.53 11.47
N ASP A 15 16.14 8.30 11.78
CA ASP A 15 16.71 7.11 11.14
C ASP A 15 16.14 6.93 9.73
N PHE A 16 14.86 7.25 9.54
CA PHE A 16 14.23 7.27 8.22
C PHE A 16 14.87 8.29 7.28
N TRP A 17 15.11 9.52 7.73
CA TRP A 17 15.74 10.56 6.90
C TRP A 17 17.23 10.31 6.65
N ARG A 18 17.88 9.45 7.45
CA ARG A 18 19.26 9.00 7.23
C ARG A 18 19.35 7.78 6.32
N ALA A 19 18.26 7.03 6.18
CA ALA A 19 18.22 5.84 5.34
C ALA A 19 18.21 6.20 3.86
N THR A 20 18.89 5.39 3.08
CA THR A 20 18.84 5.44 1.62
C THR A 20 17.54 4.83 1.09
N PRO A 21 17.11 5.17 -0.14
CA PRO A 21 15.96 4.53 -0.77
C PRO A 21 16.05 3.00 -0.84
N ALA A 22 17.26 2.45 -0.99
CA ALA A 22 17.49 1.01 -1.00
C ALA A 22 17.22 0.37 0.38
N GLU A 23 17.64 1.02 1.46
CA GLU A 23 17.40 0.58 2.83
C GLU A 23 15.92 0.69 3.21
N ILE A 24 15.24 1.78 2.81
CA ILE A 24 13.80 1.95 2.98
C ILE A 24 13.03 0.83 2.26
N ALA A 25 13.42 0.49 1.03
CA ALA A 25 12.81 -0.61 0.28
C ALA A 25 13.07 -1.98 0.92
N ALA A 26 14.25 -2.20 1.50
CA ALA A 26 14.56 -3.43 2.22
C ALA A 26 13.73 -3.55 3.51
N ALA A 27 13.64 -2.48 4.30
CA ALA A 27 12.83 -2.43 5.51
C ALA A 27 11.33 -2.63 5.20
N ALA A 28 10.82 -2.02 4.12
CA ALA A 28 9.46 -2.20 3.64
C ALA A 28 9.16 -3.67 3.27
N ARG A 29 10.09 -4.34 2.58
CA ARG A 29 9.97 -5.77 2.26
C ARG A 29 10.00 -6.65 3.51
N GLY A 30 10.89 -6.34 4.47
CA GLY A 30 10.98 -7.08 5.72
C GLY A 30 9.71 -6.96 6.58
N LEU A 31 9.11 -5.76 6.63
CA LEU A 31 7.88 -5.52 7.36
C LEU A 31 6.66 -6.17 6.71
N ALA A 32 6.56 -6.14 5.38
CA ALA A 32 5.44 -6.72 4.66
C ALA A 32 5.41 -8.27 4.75
N GLY A 33 6.51 -8.91 5.17
CA GLY A 33 6.65 -10.36 5.24
C GLY A 33 6.46 -11.04 3.86
N ALA A 34 6.33 -12.38 3.85
CA ALA A 34 5.93 -13.13 2.65
C ALA A 34 4.53 -12.73 2.12
N ALA A 35 3.76 -11.98 2.93
CA ALA A 35 2.48 -11.39 2.55
C ALA A 35 2.61 -10.08 1.75
N GLY A 36 3.81 -9.51 1.61
CA GLY A 36 4.08 -8.31 0.80
C GLY A 36 3.92 -8.50 -0.70
N ALA A 37 3.67 -9.73 -1.14
CA ALA A 37 3.25 -10.06 -2.48
C ALA A 37 1.72 -10.20 -2.58
N VAL A 38 0.94 -9.31 -1.96
CA VAL A 38 -0.45 -9.15 -2.41
C VAL A 38 -0.35 -8.65 -3.85
N ALA A 39 -0.56 -9.57 -4.79
CA ALA A 39 -0.56 -9.24 -6.20
C ALA A 39 -1.55 -8.10 -6.42
N PRO A 40 -1.19 -7.09 -7.24
CA PRO A 40 -2.14 -6.05 -7.61
C PRO A 40 -3.43 -6.70 -8.11
N LEU A 41 -4.56 -6.14 -7.68
CA LEU A 41 -5.87 -6.59 -8.12
C LEU A 41 -5.90 -6.61 -9.65
N ARG A 42 -6.26 -7.75 -10.25
CA ARG A 42 -6.39 -7.87 -11.70
C ARG A 42 -7.63 -7.11 -12.15
N ARG A 43 -7.64 -6.66 -13.42
CA ARG A 43 -8.78 -5.96 -14.02
C ARG A 43 -10.11 -6.69 -13.79
N GLY A 44 -10.16 -8.01 -14.05
CA GLY A 44 -11.38 -8.80 -13.86
C GLY A 44 -11.79 -9.02 -12.40
N GLU A 45 -10.90 -8.79 -11.44
CA GLU A 45 -11.25 -8.78 -10.01
C GLU A 45 -11.85 -7.43 -9.61
N LEU A 46 -11.34 -6.33 -10.16
CA LEU A 46 -11.93 -5.01 -10.00
C LEU A 46 -13.34 -4.95 -10.60
N GLU A 47 -13.51 -5.46 -11.82
CA GLU A 47 -14.83 -5.51 -12.48
C GLU A 47 -15.85 -6.30 -11.65
N ARG A 48 -15.44 -7.45 -11.09
CA ARG A 48 -16.30 -8.24 -10.18
C ARG A 48 -16.69 -7.46 -8.92
N LEU A 49 -15.78 -6.65 -8.36
CA LEU A 49 -16.11 -5.82 -7.21
C LEU A 49 -17.14 -4.75 -7.59
N MET A 50 -16.96 -4.06 -8.72
CA MET A 50 -17.89 -3.05 -9.21
C MET A 50 -19.29 -3.62 -9.48
N THR A 51 -19.38 -4.86 -9.99
CA THR A 51 -20.69 -5.52 -10.18
C THR A 51 -21.33 -5.95 -8.87
N THR A 52 -20.52 -6.34 -7.88
CA THR A 52 -21.01 -6.82 -6.57
C THR A 52 -21.44 -5.68 -5.67
N PHE A 53 -20.74 -4.55 -5.75
CA PHE A 53 -20.96 -3.34 -4.95
C PHE A 53 -21.13 -2.15 -5.90
N PRO A 54 -22.29 -2.04 -6.59
CA PRO A 54 -22.56 -0.89 -7.44
C PRO A 54 -22.62 0.37 -6.60
N ASP A 55 -21.93 1.43 -7.04
CA ASP A 55 -21.99 2.73 -6.38
C ASP A 55 -23.43 3.27 -6.46
N ALA A 56 -24.03 3.55 -5.29
CA ALA A 56 -25.29 4.27 -5.24
C ALA A 56 -25.03 5.74 -5.59
N GLU A 57 -25.79 6.30 -6.52
CA GLU A 57 -25.72 7.70 -6.90
C GLU A 57 -26.14 8.57 -5.70
N THR A 58 -25.18 8.88 -4.83
CA THR A 58 -25.43 9.74 -3.69
C THR A 58 -25.36 11.17 -4.22
N ARG A 59 -26.51 11.71 -4.61
CA ARG A 59 -26.65 13.12 -4.98
C ARG A 59 -26.33 13.96 -3.74
N HIS A 60 -25.08 14.40 -3.62
CA HIS A 60 -24.72 15.44 -2.66
C HIS A 60 -25.31 16.76 -3.18
N GLY A 61 -26.49 17.10 -2.65
CA GLY A 61 -27.11 18.41 -2.83
C GLY A 61 -26.50 19.46 -1.91
#